data_AF-A0A3D3DK81-F1
#
_entry.id   AF-A0A3D3DK81-F1
#
_cell.length_a   1.000
_cell.length_b   1.000
_cell.length_c   1.000
_cell.angle_alpha   90.00
_cell.angle_beta   90.00
_cell.angle_gamma   90.00
#
_symmetry.space_group_name_H-M   'P 1'
#
loop_
_entity.id
_entity.type
_entity.pdbx_description
1 polymer ?
#
loop_
_entity_poly.entity_id
_entity_poly.type
_entity_poly.pdbx_seq_one_letter_code
_entity_poly.pdbx_strand_id
1 'polypeptide(L)'
;MLVAAIDIAGLAVAFPVGVGLALVLGVITTYLATHQGNVHMLALGVAAIVIAIILDGLAYRRLAAGGQKTPAKGIVISVAAGLLMGWFYSFVAQAMGTIDPDTRALTPGRLSPYTAIVLFSAGLLLSNFIWNSIMMVKPFSGPPVAFADYFTKGNIRLHLIGILGGMIWNLGMAFSIIASTKAGAALAYGLGQGATMIGAFWGVFIWKEFKDAPPGTNKFLAAMFAFYLLGLAILVASKL
;
A
#
# COMPACT_ATOMS: atom_id res chain seq x y z
N MET A 1 -6.03 -9.62 0.05
CA MET A 1 -7.31 -8.99 0.45
C MET A 1 -7.67 -7.77 -0.39
N LEU A 2 -6.77 -6.79 -0.57
CA LEU A 2 -7.07 -5.61 -1.41
C LEU A 2 -7.47 -5.98 -2.84
N VAL A 3 -6.78 -6.93 -3.47
CA VAL A 3 -7.14 -7.44 -4.81
C VAL A 3 -8.56 -8.02 -4.85
N ALA A 4 -8.95 -8.80 -3.83
CA ALA A 4 -10.30 -9.33 -3.72
C ALA A 4 -11.34 -8.23 -3.45
N ALA A 5 -10.98 -7.20 -2.70
CA ALA A 5 -11.84 -6.03 -2.51
C ALA A 5 -12.03 -5.24 -3.81
N ILE A 6 -10.99 -5.10 -4.63
CA ILE A 6 -11.06 -4.46 -5.96
C ILE A 6 -11.97 -5.27 -6.88
N ASP A 7 -11.85 -6.60 -6.88
CA ASP A 7 -12.74 -7.49 -7.66
C ASP A 7 -14.22 -7.34 -7.25
N ILE A 8 -14.48 -7.21 -5.95
CA ILE A 8 -15.85 -7.15 -5.39
C ILE A 8 -16.46 -5.74 -5.46
N ALA A 9 -15.77 -4.73 -4.93
CA ALA A 9 -16.28 -3.35 -4.80
C ALA A 9 -15.87 -2.42 -5.96
N GLY A 10 -15.00 -2.88 -6.85
CA GLY A 10 -14.40 -2.06 -7.89
C GLY A 10 -13.23 -1.23 -7.37
N LEU A 11 -12.31 -0.90 -8.27
CA LEU A 11 -11.12 -0.10 -7.98
C LEU A 11 -11.49 1.26 -7.39
N ALA A 12 -12.57 1.89 -7.90
CA ALA A 12 -13.08 3.19 -7.47
C ALA A 12 -13.36 3.31 -5.97
N VAL A 13 -13.70 2.19 -5.31
CA VAL A 13 -14.07 2.19 -3.89
C VAL A 13 -13.02 1.48 -3.06
N ALA A 14 -12.54 0.33 -3.52
CA ALA A 14 -11.61 -0.46 -2.73
C ALA A 14 -10.26 0.24 -2.52
N PHE A 15 -9.78 0.95 -3.54
CA PHE A 15 -8.50 1.63 -3.48
C PHE A 15 -8.51 2.83 -2.54
N PRO A 16 -9.47 3.78 -2.63
CA PRO A 16 -9.53 4.89 -1.68
C PRO A 16 -9.71 4.46 -0.22
N VAL A 17 -10.59 3.49 0.01
CA VAL A 17 -10.90 3.02 1.37
C VAL A 17 -9.73 2.24 1.95
N GLY A 18 -9.12 1.32 1.18
CA GLY A 18 -8.00 0.51 1.67
C GLY A 18 -6.72 1.31 1.85
N VAL A 19 -6.23 1.92 0.77
CA VAL A 19 -4.93 2.60 0.77
C VAL A 19 -4.98 3.89 1.59
N GLY A 20 -6.06 4.67 1.48
CA GLY A 20 -6.23 5.90 2.25
C GLY A 20 -6.28 5.66 3.75
N LEU A 21 -7.02 4.64 4.19
CA LEU A 21 -7.06 4.27 5.60
C LEU A 21 -5.70 3.76 6.09
N ALA A 22 -5.02 2.93 5.31
CA ALA A 22 -3.68 2.44 5.65
C ALA A 22 -2.69 3.58 5.85
N LEU A 23 -2.73 4.60 4.99
CA LEU A 23 -1.87 5.76 5.08
C LEU A 23 -2.15 6.57 6.35
N VAL A 24 -3.42 6.94 6.59
CA VAL A 24 -3.82 7.72 7.77
C VAL A 24 -3.39 7.00 9.05
N LEU A 25 -3.70 5.70 9.14
CA LEU A 25 -3.32 4.88 10.29
C LEU A 25 -1.82 4.72 10.42
N GLY A 26 -1.11 4.50 9.32
CA GLY A 26 0.34 4.35 9.34
C GLY A 26 1.03 5.62 9.82
N VAL A 27 0.58 6.80 9.41
CA VAL A 27 1.10 8.09 9.91
C VAL A 27 0.81 8.26 11.40
N ILE A 28 -0.45 8.04 11.83
CA ILE A 28 -0.84 8.19 13.24
C ILE A 28 -0.08 7.20 14.13
N THR A 29 -0.09 5.92 13.79
CA THR A 29 0.56 4.87 14.59
C THR A 29 2.07 5.05 14.64
N THR A 30 2.69 5.51 13.55
CA THR A 30 4.13 5.76 13.55
C THR A 30 4.49 7.02 14.33
N TYR A 31 3.67 8.07 14.26
CA TYR A 31 3.84 9.25 15.11
C TYR A 31 3.73 8.89 16.59
N LEU A 32 2.70 8.13 16.99
CA LEU A 32 2.54 7.70 18.38
C LEU A 32 3.69 6.80 18.86
N ALA A 33 4.27 5.99 17.99
CA ALA A 33 5.39 5.12 18.35
C ALA A 33 6.72 5.88 18.46
N THR A 34 6.95 6.89 17.62
CA THR A 34 8.26 7.55 17.50
C THR A 34 8.31 8.95 18.11
N HIS A 35 7.15 9.61 18.28
CA HIS A 35 7.00 11.02 18.65
C HIS A 35 7.79 11.98 17.74
N GLN A 36 7.98 11.61 16.47
CA GLN A 36 8.76 12.38 15.50
C GLN A 36 7.90 13.13 14.49
N GLY A 37 8.24 14.40 14.26
CA GLY A 37 7.65 15.27 13.23
C GLY A 37 6.65 16.30 13.79
N ASN A 38 6.42 17.37 13.03
CA ASN A 38 5.47 18.42 13.39
C ASN A 38 4.01 17.93 13.20
N VAL A 39 3.23 17.88 14.29
CA VAL A 39 1.84 17.37 14.29
C VAL A 39 0.94 18.10 13.29
N HIS A 40 1.05 19.43 13.22
CA HIS A 40 0.21 20.23 12.33
C HIS A 40 0.53 19.96 10.86
N MET A 41 1.81 19.80 10.53
CA MET A 41 2.26 19.45 9.18
C MET A 41 1.85 18.02 8.83
N LEU A 42 2.02 17.06 9.74
CA LEU A 42 1.57 15.68 9.54
C LEU A 42 0.06 15.63 9.27
N ALA A 43 -0.74 16.34 10.07
CA ALA A 43 -2.20 16.41 9.87
C ALA A 43 -2.56 17.05 8.52
N LEU A 44 -1.90 18.14 8.14
CA LEU A 44 -2.15 18.82 6.86
C LEU A 44 -1.75 17.95 5.66
N GLY A 45 -0.60 17.27 5.75
CA GLY A 45 -0.12 16.35 4.72
C GLY A 45 -1.07 15.15 4.54
N VAL A 46 -1.51 14.56 5.65
CA VAL A 46 -2.53 13.48 5.63
C VAL A 46 -3.84 13.97 5.02
N ALA A 47 -4.32 15.15 5.43
CA ALA A 47 -5.56 15.72 4.90
C ALA A 47 -5.48 15.94 3.38
N ALA A 48 -4.36 16.46 2.88
CA ALA A 48 -4.13 16.64 1.45
C ALA A 48 -4.14 15.30 0.69
N ILE A 49 -3.50 14.25 1.22
CA ILE A 49 -3.52 12.93 0.56
C ILE A 49 -4.91 12.29 0.62
N VAL A 50 -5.66 12.46 1.72
CA VAL A 50 -7.05 12.00 1.79
C VAL A 50 -7.91 12.69 0.72
N ILE A 51 -7.74 13.99 0.51
CA ILE A 51 -8.42 14.72 -0.57
C ILE A 51 -8.03 14.14 -1.93
N ALA A 52 -6.74 13.90 -2.18
CA ALA A 52 -6.27 13.30 -3.43
C ALA A 52 -6.93 11.94 -3.68
N ILE A 53 -6.97 11.08 -2.66
CA ILE A 53 -7.57 9.75 -2.72
C ILE A 53 -9.08 9.80 -3.00
N ILE A 54 -9.79 10.77 -2.42
CA ILE A 54 -11.21 11.00 -2.70
C ILE A 54 -11.39 11.42 -4.18
N LEU A 55 -10.55 12.33 -4.68
CA LEU A 55 -10.60 12.78 -6.07
C LEU A 55 -10.35 11.65 -7.06
N ASP A 56 -9.41 10.75 -6.75
CA ASP A 56 -9.14 9.52 -7.52
C ASP A 56 -10.38 8.60 -7.57
N GLY A 57 -10.96 8.31 -6.41
CA GLY A 57 -12.19 7.52 -6.31
C GLY A 57 -13.34 8.14 -7.10
N LEU A 58 -13.48 9.46 -7.09
CA LEU A 58 -14.47 10.19 -7.88
C LEU A 58 -14.18 10.09 -9.39
N ALA A 59 -12.91 10.13 -9.82
CA ALA A 59 -12.54 9.94 -11.21
C ALA A 59 -12.90 8.52 -11.70
N TYR A 60 -12.56 7.49 -10.91
CA TYR A 60 -12.95 6.12 -11.21
C TYR A 60 -14.46 5.90 -11.17
N ARG A 61 -15.20 6.59 -10.30
CA ARG A 61 -16.67 6.55 -10.29
C ARG A 61 -17.25 7.12 -11.58
N ARG A 62 -16.64 8.17 -12.16
CA ARG A 62 -17.05 8.73 -13.45
C ARG A 62 -16.73 7.81 -14.61
N LEU A 63 -15.60 7.11 -14.56
CA LEU A 63 -15.26 6.09 -15.54
C LEU A 63 -16.25 4.91 -15.49
N ALA A 64 -16.65 4.51 -14.28
CA ALA A 64 -17.61 3.43 -14.03
C ALA A 64 -19.09 3.84 -14.21
N ALA A 65 -19.40 4.90 -14.98
CA ALA A 65 -20.76 5.39 -15.21
C ALA A 65 -21.63 4.32 -15.92
N GLY A 66 -22.14 3.38 -15.12
CA GLY A 66 -22.81 2.15 -15.52
C GLY A 66 -23.36 1.40 -14.30
N GLY A 67 -24.12 2.10 -13.44
CA GLY A 67 -25.17 1.54 -12.58
C GLY A 67 -24.83 0.46 -11.53
N GLN A 68 -23.59 0.01 -11.37
CA GLN A 68 -23.29 -1.03 -10.40
C GLN A 68 -23.30 -0.50 -8.97
N LYS A 69 -24.25 -1.01 -8.17
CA LYS A 69 -24.26 -0.80 -6.71
C LYS A 69 -22.98 -1.39 -6.14
N THR A 70 -22.19 -0.58 -5.45
CA THR A 70 -21.01 -1.05 -4.72
C THR A 70 -21.44 -2.02 -3.61
N PRO A 71 -21.03 -3.29 -3.64
CA PRO A 71 -21.38 -4.24 -2.59
C PRO A 71 -20.68 -3.88 -1.26
N ALA A 72 -21.47 -3.79 -0.19
CA ALA A 72 -20.99 -3.51 1.17
C ALA A 72 -19.86 -4.47 1.62
N LYS A 73 -19.91 -5.72 1.15
CA LYS A 73 -18.87 -6.73 1.40
C LYS A 73 -17.49 -6.25 0.94
N GLY A 74 -17.37 -5.63 -0.24
CA GLY A 74 -16.08 -5.17 -0.75
C GLY A 74 -15.54 -3.96 0.04
N ILE A 75 -16.43 -3.08 0.53
CA ILE A 75 -16.04 -1.98 1.43
C ILE A 75 -15.45 -2.54 2.73
N VAL A 76 -16.13 -3.51 3.37
CA VAL A 76 -15.65 -4.13 4.61
C VAL A 76 -14.28 -4.80 4.41
N ILE A 77 -14.09 -5.52 3.30
CA ILE A 77 -12.79 -6.15 2.98
C ILE A 77 -11.72 -5.08 2.72
N SER A 78 -12.07 -3.95 2.12
CA SER A 78 -11.14 -2.83 1.89
C SER A 78 -10.70 -2.18 3.20
N VAL A 79 -11.64 -1.92 4.11
CA VAL A 79 -11.35 -1.38 5.45
C VAL A 79 -10.44 -2.34 6.21
N ALA A 80 -10.77 -3.64 6.23
CA ALA A 80 -9.95 -4.65 6.88
C ALA A 80 -8.54 -4.72 6.28
N ALA A 81 -8.41 -4.68 4.94
CA ALA A 81 -7.12 -4.64 4.27
C ALA A 81 -6.32 -3.38 4.62
N GLY A 82 -6.97 -2.22 4.65
CA GLY A 82 -6.34 -0.95 5.01
C GLY A 82 -5.84 -0.92 6.45
N LEU A 83 -6.64 -1.40 7.40
CA LEU A 83 -6.25 -1.53 8.81
C LEU A 83 -4.99 -2.41 8.97
N LEU A 84 -4.98 -3.59 8.34
CA LEU A 84 -3.83 -4.49 8.36
C LEU A 84 -2.59 -3.89 7.70
N MET A 85 -2.76 -3.19 6.57
CA MET A 85 -1.68 -2.48 5.87
C MET A 85 -1.14 -1.28 6.66
N GLY A 86 -1.95 -0.63 7.49
CA GLY A 86 -1.52 0.47 8.35
C GLY A 86 -0.62 0.00 9.51
N TRP A 87 -0.93 -1.16 10.10
CA TRP A 87 -0.21 -1.64 11.29
C TRP A 87 1.11 -2.35 11.01
N PHE A 88 1.25 -3.06 9.89
CA PHE A 88 2.40 -3.97 9.71
C PHE A 88 3.75 -3.25 9.82
N TYR A 89 3.85 -2.02 9.28
CA TYR A 89 5.13 -1.31 9.22
C TYR A 89 5.60 -0.88 10.60
N SER A 90 4.69 -0.50 11.50
CA SER A 90 5.02 -0.19 12.89
C SER A 90 5.60 -1.42 13.61
N PHE A 91 5.04 -2.62 13.38
CA PHE A 91 5.60 -3.86 13.95
C PHE A 91 6.99 -4.17 13.41
N VAL A 92 7.23 -3.97 12.11
CA VAL A 92 8.57 -4.14 11.52
C VAL A 92 9.56 -3.13 12.11
N ALA A 93 9.15 -1.86 12.22
CA ALA A 93 9.99 -0.81 12.82
C ALA A 93 10.33 -1.11 14.29
N GLN A 94 9.37 -1.61 15.06
CA GLN A 94 9.60 -2.03 16.45
C GLN A 94 10.52 -3.26 16.51
N ALA A 95 10.40 -4.24 15.62
CA ALA A 95 11.29 -5.40 15.62
C ALA A 95 12.76 -5.04 15.31
N MET A 96 12.99 -3.93 14.62
CA MET A 96 14.33 -3.45 14.28
C MET A 96 15.00 -2.67 15.42
N GLY A 97 16.31 -2.84 15.54
CA GLY A 97 17.14 -2.13 16.52
C GLY A 97 17.83 -0.91 15.91
N THR A 98 18.31 -0.02 16.77
CA THR A 98 19.24 1.02 16.34
C THR A 98 20.65 0.43 16.24
N ILE A 99 21.40 0.91 15.24
CA ILE A 99 22.81 0.58 15.09
C ILE A 99 23.58 1.78 15.65
N ASP A 100 24.39 1.51 16.67
CA ASP A 100 25.27 2.50 17.27
C ASP A 100 26.27 3.04 16.22
N PRO A 101 26.35 4.36 16.00
CA PRO A 101 27.28 4.94 15.02
C PRO A 101 28.76 4.66 15.32
N ASP A 102 29.13 4.60 16.59
CA ASP A 102 30.51 4.53 17.08
C ASP A 102 30.95 3.08 17.23
N THR A 103 30.12 2.25 17.88
CA THR A 103 30.46 0.85 18.17
C THR A 103 30.03 -0.12 17.07
N ARG A 104 29.17 0.33 16.13
CA ARG A 104 28.49 -0.52 15.13
C ARG A 104 27.68 -1.67 15.74
N ALA A 105 27.45 -1.64 17.05
CA ALA A 105 26.67 -2.62 17.76
C ALA A 105 25.17 -2.42 17.48
N LEU A 106 24.47 -3.52 17.28
CA LEU A 106 23.02 -3.54 17.20
C LEU A 106 22.44 -3.62 18.62
N THR A 107 21.31 -2.96 18.87
CA THR A 107 20.55 -3.15 20.11
C THR A 107 20.34 -4.65 20.41
N PRO A 108 20.75 -5.15 21.60
CA PRO A 108 20.57 -6.55 21.95
C PRO A 108 19.10 -6.99 21.83
N GLY A 109 18.88 -8.19 21.26
CA GLY A 109 17.52 -8.75 21.10
C GLY A 109 16.68 -8.12 19.99
N ARG A 110 17.25 -7.23 19.16
CA ARG A 110 16.57 -6.62 18.01
C ARG A 110 17.15 -7.11 16.69
N LEU A 111 16.43 -6.86 15.59
CA LEU A 111 16.86 -7.22 14.25
C LEU A 111 17.62 -6.08 13.58
N SER A 112 18.67 -6.42 12.83
CA SER A 112 19.24 -5.51 11.84
C SER A 112 18.30 -5.39 10.63
N PRO A 113 18.40 -4.33 9.82
CA PRO A 113 17.62 -4.18 8.57
C PRO A 113 17.69 -5.41 7.67
N TYR A 114 18.88 -5.99 7.49
CA TYR A 114 19.09 -7.15 6.63
C TYR A 114 18.42 -8.42 7.19
N THR A 115 18.58 -8.68 8.50
CA THR A 115 17.92 -9.81 9.16
C THR A 115 16.40 -9.63 9.22
N ALA A 116 15.92 -8.40 9.36
CA ALA A 116 14.49 -8.08 9.34
C ALA A 116 13.88 -8.39 7.96
N ILE A 117 14.56 -8.04 6.86
CA ILE A 117 14.12 -8.39 5.51
C ILE A 117 14.01 -9.91 5.35
N VAL A 118 15.03 -10.67 5.77
CA VAL A 118 15.02 -12.15 5.63
C VAL A 118 13.86 -12.78 6.42
N LEU A 119 13.70 -12.41 7.69
CA LEU A 119 12.61 -12.94 8.52
C LEU A 119 11.23 -12.49 8.03
N PHE A 120 11.13 -11.26 7.53
CA PHE A 120 9.89 -10.75 6.92
C PHE A 120 9.53 -11.51 5.65
N SER A 121 10.49 -11.75 4.74
CA SER A 121 10.27 -12.55 3.53
C SER A 121 9.90 -13.99 3.86
N ALA A 122 10.52 -14.60 4.88
CA ALA A 122 10.14 -15.94 5.36
C ALA A 122 8.71 -15.97 5.92
N GLY A 123 8.36 -14.97 6.74
CA GLY A 123 6.99 -14.81 7.26
C GLY A 123 5.96 -14.61 6.16
N LEU A 124 6.28 -13.82 5.13
CA LEU A 124 5.44 -13.65 3.93
C LEU A 124 5.25 -14.97 3.19
N LEU A 125 6.29 -15.76 3.00
CA LEU A 125 6.20 -17.06 2.35
C LEU A 125 5.29 -18.02 3.13
N LEU A 126 5.54 -18.18 4.43
CA LEU A 126 4.77 -19.08 5.30
C LEU A 126 3.31 -18.66 5.42
N SER A 127 3.06 -17.36 5.62
CA SER A 127 1.70 -16.83 5.72
C SER A 127 0.93 -16.97 4.40
N ASN A 128 1.59 -16.87 3.25
CA ASN A 128 0.96 -17.10 1.96
C ASN A 128 0.44 -18.54 1.84
N PHE A 129 1.18 -19.55 2.30
CA PHE A 129 0.66 -20.92 2.29
C PHE A 129 -0.60 -21.06 3.12
N ILE A 130 -0.67 -20.42 4.29
CA ILE A 130 -1.86 -20.46 5.15
C ILE A 130 -3.04 -19.71 4.50
N TRP A 131 -2.85 -18.41 4.21
CA TRP A 131 -3.93 -17.55 3.74
C TRP A 131 -4.39 -17.93 2.34
N ASN A 132 -3.47 -18.25 1.42
CA ASN A 132 -3.88 -18.67 0.07
C ASN A 132 -4.62 -20.01 0.11
N SER A 133 -4.21 -20.97 0.94
CA SER A 133 -4.97 -22.22 1.12
C SER A 133 -6.40 -21.96 1.58
N ILE A 134 -6.58 -21.10 2.59
CA ILE A 134 -7.91 -20.72 3.10
C ILE A 134 -8.73 -20.06 1.99
N MET A 135 -8.14 -19.13 1.24
CA MET A 135 -8.82 -18.43 0.14
C MET A 135 -9.12 -19.32 -1.06
N MET A 136 -8.35 -20.38 -1.27
CA MET A 136 -8.61 -21.38 -2.33
C MET A 136 -9.82 -22.24 -1.98
N VAL A 137 -10.01 -22.61 -0.71
CA VAL A 137 -11.17 -23.39 -0.25
C VAL A 137 -12.42 -22.52 -0.08
N LYS A 138 -12.27 -21.30 0.48
CA LYS A 138 -13.35 -20.36 0.74
C LYS A 138 -13.04 -18.99 0.14
N PRO A 139 -13.11 -18.83 -1.20
CA PRO A 139 -12.81 -17.57 -1.85
C PRO A 139 -13.84 -16.50 -1.50
N PHE A 140 -13.43 -15.23 -1.51
CA PHE A 140 -14.34 -14.11 -1.31
C PHE A 140 -15.30 -13.90 -2.49
N SER A 141 -14.92 -14.37 -3.69
CA SER A 141 -15.62 -14.27 -4.97
C SER A 141 -15.25 -15.46 -5.84
N GLY A 142 -16.20 -16.01 -6.60
CA GLY A 142 -15.98 -17.16 -7.49
C GLY A 142 -16.01 -18.54 -6.81
N PRO A 143 -15.82 -19.62 -7.59
CA PRO A 143 -15.80 -20.99 -7.08
C PRO A 143 -14.47 -21.33 -6.39
N PRO A 144 -14.45 -22.30 -5.45
CA PRO A 144 -13.22 -22.83 -4.87
C PRO A 144 -12.24 -23.32 -5.93
N VAL A 145 -10.94 -23.17 -5.66
CA VAL A 145 -9.86 -23.43 -6.62
C VAL A 145 -8.97 -24.55 -6.07
N ALA A 146 -8.67 -25.55 -6.89
CA ALA A 146 -7.81 -26.65 -6.47
C ALA A 146 -6.32 -26.25 -6.57
N PHE A 147 -5.45 -26.82 -5.74
CA PHE A 147 -4.00 -26.61 -5.85
C PHE A 147 -3.42 -27.03 -7.19
N ALA A 148 -4.03 -28.04 -7.84
CA ALA A 148 -3.64 -28.47 -9.17
C ALA A 148 -3.76 -27.33 -10.21
N ASP A 149 -4.69 -26.39 -10.04
CA ASP A 149 -4.89 -25.28 -10.97
C ASP A 149 -3.68 -24.36 -11.06
N TYR A 150 -2.84 -24.29 -10.03
CA TYR A 150 -1.58 -23.54 -10.07
C TYR A 150 -0.67 -24.06 -11.20
N PHE A 151 -0.66 -25.36 -11.45
CA PHE A 151 0.18 -26.00 -12.46
C PHE A 151 -0.55 -26.28 -13.77
N THR A 152 -1.83 -26.62 -13.72
CA THR A 152 -2.60 -26.99 -14.93
C THR A 152 -3.12 -25.78 -15.68
N LYS A 153 -3.50 -24.70 -14.97
CA LYS A 153 -3.95 -23.43 -15.57
C LYS A 153 -2.82 -22.40 -15.61
N GLY A 154 -1.79 -22.59 -14.80
CA GLY A 154 -0.56 -21.79 -14.84
C GLY A 154 0.30 -22.11 -16.06
N ASN A 155 1.17 -21.16 -16.41
CA ASN A 155 2.24 -21.40 -17.38
C ASN A 155 3.49 -20.66 -16.93
N ILE A 156 4.64 -21.01 -17.50
CA ILE A 156 5.93 -20.44 -17.10
C ILE A 156 5.95 -18.91 -17.20
N ARG A 157 5.29 -18.31 -18.21
CA ARG A 157 5.24 -16.85 -18.36
C ARG A 157 4.45 -16.21 -17.21
N LEU A 158 3.30 -16.76 -16.86
CA LEU A 158 2.49 -16.28 -15.73
C LEU A 158 3.26 -16.37 -14.41
N HIS A 159 3.95 -17.49 -14.16
CA HIS A 159 4.77 -17.63 -12.96
C HIS A 159 5.93 -16.64 -12.94
N LEU A 160 6.62 -16.44 -14.07
CA LEU A 160 7.72 -15.47 -14.17
C LEU A 160 7.26 -14.03 -13.95
N ILE A 161 6.09 -13.65 -14.45
CA ILE A 161 5.50 -12.31 -14.17
C ILE A 161 5.22 -12.16 -12.67
N GLY A 162 4.68 -13.21 -12.03
CA GLY A 162 4.45 -13.22 -10.58
C GLY A 162 5.74 -13.11 -9.76
N ILE A 163 6.77 -13.88 -10.14
CA ILE A 163 8.10 -13.83 -9.51
C ILE A 163 8.72 -12.45 -9.66
N LEU A 164 8.69 -11.88 -10.87
CA LEU A 164 9.22 -10.54 -11.14
C LEU A 164 8.49 -9.47 -10.33
N GLY A 165 7.16 -9.53 -10.25
CA GLY A 165 6.37 -8.64 -9.39
C GLY A 165 6.76 -8.75 -7.92
N GLY A 166 6.94 -9.98 -7.42
CA GLY A 166 7.43 -10.23 -6.06
C GLY A 166 8.84 -9.70 -5.81
N MET A 167 9.75 -9.85 -6.79
CA MET A 167 11.12 -9.32 -6.71
C MET A 167 11.14 -7.80 -6.66
N ILE A 168 10.38 -7.13 -7.54
CA ILE A 168 10.28 -5.67 -7.57
C ILE A 168 9.72 -5.15 -6.25
N TRP A 169 8.64 -5.77 -5.75
CA TRP A 169 8.03 -5.37 -4.50
C TRP A 169 8.96 -5.56 -3.30
N ASN A 170 9.62 -6.72 -3.20
CA ASN A 170 10.54 -7.02 -2.10
C ASN A 170 11.80 -6.14 -2.14
N LEU A 171 12.28 -5.78 -3.34
CA LEU A 171 13.38 -4.84 -3.51
C LEU A 171 12.98 -3.44 -3.01
N GLY A 172 11.78 -2.98 -3.34
CA GLY A 172 11.21 -1.74 -2.81
C GLY A 172 11.11 -1.75 -1.29
N MET A 173 10.61 -2.85 -0.72
CA MET A 173 10.53 -3.03 0.74
C MET A 173 11.92 -3.03 1.40
N ALA A 174 12.91 -3.67 0.78
CA ALA A 174 14.28 -3.68 1.27
C ALA A 174 14.86 -2.25 1.32
N PHE A 175 14.71 -1.48 0.24
CA PHE A 175 15.14 -0.08 0.24
C PHE A 175 14.38 0.78 1.25
N SER A 176 13.08 0.54 1.45
CA SER A 176 12.29 1.23 2.48
C SER A 176 12.83 0.95 3.89
N ILE A 177 13.08 -0.32 4.23
CA ILE A 177 13.66 -0.71 5.53
C ILE A 177 15.06 -0.09 5.71
N ILE A 178 15.94 -0.17 4.71
CA ILE A 178 17.31 0.36 4.81
C ILE A 178 17.29 1.89 4.95
N ALA A 179 16.46 2.58 4.15
CA ALA A 179 16.30 4.01 4.24
C ALA A 179 15.74 4.43 5.61
N SER A 180 14.87 3.61 6.21
CA SER A 180 14.26 3.92 7.51
C SER A 180 15.26 4.07 8.65
N THR A 181 16.43 3.43 8.59
CA THR A 181 17.46 3.60 9.63
C THR A 181 18.15 4.96 9.60
N LYS A 182 18.08 5.66 8.46
CA LYS A 182 18.64 7.01 8.28
C LYS A 182 17.54 8.07 8.32
N ALA A 183 16.47 7.84 7.56
CA ALA A 183 15.35 8.76 7.37
C ALA A 183 14.32 8.66 8.50
N GLY A 184 14.40 7.68 9.39
CA GLY A 184 13.35 7.36 10.37
C GLY A 184 12.18 6.59 9.75
N ALA A 185 11.57 5.71 10.56
CA ALA A 185 10.48 4.85 10.13
C ALA A 185 9.27 5.63 9.57
N ALA A 186 8.90 6.74 10.20
CA ALA A 186 7.77 7.58 9.79
C ALA A 186 7.94 8.13 8.37
N LEU A 187 9.12 8.72 8.09
CA LEU A 187 9.41 9.31 6.78
C LEU A 187 9.56 8.23 5.72
N ALA A 188 10.22 7.11 6.02
CA ALA A 188 10.35 6.00 5.08
C ALA A 188 8.99 5.37 4.71
N TYR A 189 8.07 5.25 5.67
CA TYR A 189 6.70 4.79 5.39
C TYR A 189 5.91 5.81 4.58
N GLY A 190 5.98 7.10 4.95
CA GLY A 190 5.34 8.19 4.22
C GLY A 190 5.84 8.30 2.76
N LEU A 191 7.16 8.16 2.54
CA LEU A 191 7.75 8.07 1.20
C LEU A 191 7.26 6.83 0.44
N GLY A 192 7.06 5.71 1.13
CA GLY A 192 6.46 4.50 0.56
C GLY A 192 5.07 4.73 -0.04
N GLN A 193 4.31 5.69 0.49
CA GLN A 193 3.01 6.08 -0.07
C GLN A 193 3.11 6.75 -1.44
N GLY A 194 4.29 7.26 -1.81
CA GLY A 194 4.57 7.73 -3.17
C GLY A 194 4.32 6.66 -4.25
N ALA A 195 4.36 5.37 -3.90
CA ALA A 195 4.00 4.28 -4.81
C ALA A 195 2.57 4.45 -5.39
N THR A 196 1.63 4.93 -4.57
CA THR A 196 0.24 5.20 -4.99
C THR A 196 0.17 6.26 -6.09
N MET A 197 0.97 7.33 -5.95
CA MET A 197 1.08 8.40 -6.94
C MET A 197 1.68 7.90 -8.25
N ILE A 198 2.75 7.09 -8.18
CA ILE A 198 3.38 6.49 -9.37
C ILE A 198 2.40 5.54 -10.07
N GLY A 199 1.65 4.75 -9.30
CA GLY A 199 0.59 3.89 -9.83
C GLY A 199 -0.48 4.69 -10.58
N ALA A 200 -0.99 5.75 -9.96
CA ALA A 200 -1.97 6.65 -10.61
C ALA A 200 -1.40 7.32 -11.86
N PHE A 201 -0.13 7.76 -11.83
CA PHE A 201 0.56 8.32 -12.99
C PHE A 201 0.60 7.34 -14.16
N TRP A 202 0.97 6.08 -13.89
CA TRP A 202 1.03 5.05 -14.91
C TRP A 202 -0.36 4.74 -15.50
N GLY A 203 -1.38 4.65 -14.65
CA GLY A 203 -2.78 4.45 -15.07
C GLY A 203 -3.29 5.57 -15.98
N VAL A 204 -3.05 6.82 -15.59
CA VAL A 204 -3.53 8.00 -16.33
C VAL A 204 -2.76 8.22 -17.64
N PHE A 205 -1.43 8.23 -17.60
CA PHE A 205 -0.63 8.69 -18.74
C PHE A 205 -0.13 7.57 -19.65
N ILE A 206 0.20 6.40 -19.10
CA ILE A 206 0.78 5.29 -19.87
C ILE A 206 -0.32 4.34 -20.36
N TRP A 207 -1.14 3.83 -19.44
CA TRP A 207 -2.25 2.92 -19.78
C TRP A 207 -3.48 3.66 -20.31
N LYS A 208 -3.58 4.97 -20.06
CA LYS A 208 -4.69 5.82 -20.52
C LYS A 208 -6.06 5.26 -20.10
N GLU A 209 -6.16 4.81 -18.85
CA GLU A 209 -7.37 4.18 -18.29
C GLU A 209 -8.62 5.07 -18.40
N PHE A 210 -8.43 6.38 -18.34
CA PHE A 210 -9.50 7.37 -18.36
C PHE A 210 -9.82 7.93 -19.75
N LYS A 211 -9.31 7.32 -20.84
CA LYS A 211 -9.53 7.81 -22.21
C LYS A 211 -11.01 7.92 -22.59
N ASP A 212 -11.84 7.01 -22.07
CA ASP A 212 -13.28 6.91 -22.35
C ASP A 212 -14.12 7.58 -21.23
N ALA A 213 -13.47 8.24 -20.27
CA ALA A 213 -14.16 8.88 -19.16
C ALA A 213 -14.91 10.16 -19.62
N PRO A 214 -16.01 10.54 -18.95
CA PRO A 214 -16.76 11.74 -19.28
C PRO A 214 -15.89 13.02 -19.25
N PRO A 215 -16.22 14.03 -20.08
CA PRO A 215 -15.56 15.33 -20.04
C PRO A 215 -15.53 15.92 -18.62
N GLY A 216 -14.40 16.52 -18.24
CA GLY A 216 -14.18 17.07 -16.91
C GLY A 216 -13.49 16.12 -15.91
N THR A 217 -13.36 14.83 -16.23
CA THR A 217 -12.59 13.87 -15.39
C THR A 217 -11.12 14.30 -15.21
N ASN A 218 -10.51 14.90 -16.24
CA ASN A 218 -9.14 15.41 -16.17
C ASN A 218 -8.92 16.46 -15.07
N LYS A 219 -9.95 17.22 -14.68
CA LYS A 219 -9.85 18.18 -13.56
C LYS A 219 -9.69 17.46 -12.22
N PHE A 220 -10.37 16.32 -12.04
CA PHE A 220 -10.24 15.48 -10.85
C PHE A 220 -8.85 14.85 -10.78
N LEU A 221 -8.36 14.33 -11.90
CA LEU A 221 -7.02 13.74 -11.98
C LEU A 221 -5.92 14.78 -11.73
N ALA A 222 -6.02 15.97 -12.33
CA ALA A 222 -5.07 17.05 -12.10
C ALA A 222 -5.06 17.53 -10.63
N ALA A 223 -6.26 17.73 -10.05
CA ALA A 223 -6.38 18.10 -8.64
C ALA A 223 -5.86 16.98 -7.72
N MET A 224 -6.15 15.72 -8.03
CA MET A 224 -5.62 14.56 -7.31
C MET A 224 -4.10 14.59 -7.28
N PHE A 225 -3.41 14.72 -8.43
CA PHE A 225 -1.95 14.78 -8.47
C PHE A 225 -1.41 15.99 -7.68
N ALA A 226 -2.04 17.15 -7.80
CA ALA A 226 -1.62 18.36 -7.07
C ALA A 226 -1.70 18.16 -5.55
N PHE A 227 -2.84 17.65 -5.05
CA PHE A 227 -3.02 17.36 -3.62
C PHE A 227 -2.10 16.24 -3.13
N TYR A 228 -1.83 15.23 -3.97
CA TYR A 228 -0.92 14.13 -3.61
C TYR A 228 0.52 14.63 -3.47
N LEU A 229 1.01 15.38 -4.46
CA LEU A 229 2.36 15.97 -4.44
C LEU A 229 2.52 16.94 -3.28
N LEU A 230 1.53 17.80 -3.04
CA LEU A 230 1.52 18.73 -1.92
C LEU A 230 1.52 17.98 -0.59
N GLY A 231 0.68 16.97 -0.44
CA GLY A 231 0.60 16.15 0.77
C GLY A 231 1.91 15.43 1.08
N LEU A 232 2.53 14.80 0.08
CA LEU A 232 3.84 14.18 0.22
C LEU A 232 4.93 15.21 0.58
N ALA A 233 4.95 16.37 -0.09
CA ALA A 233 5.93 17.43 0.21
C ALA A 233 5.81 17.92 1.66
N ILE A 234 4.58 18.11 2.16
CA ILE A 234 4.32 18.50 3.55
C ILE A 234 4.74 17.40 4.52
N LEU A 235 4.42 16.13 4.23
CA LEU A 235 4.84 15.00 5.06
C LEU A 235 6.36 14.89 5.15
N VAL A 236 7.07 15.09 4.03
CA VAL A 236 8.54 15.09 4.02
C VAL A 236 9.09 16.28 4.80
N ALA A 237 8.54 17.47 4.59
CA ALA A 237 8.95 18.68 5.28
C ALA A 237 8.62 18.66 6.78
N SER A 238 7.67 17.84 7.23
CA SER A 238 7.32 17.72 8.66
C SER A 238 8.46 17.24 9.55
N LYS A 239 9.52 16.70 8.94
CA LYS A 239 10.73 16.20 9.60
C LYS A 239 11.95 17.12 9.44
N LEU A 240 11.83 18.22 8.68
CA LEU A 240 12.84 19.26 8.58
C LEU A 240 12.66 20.25 9.74
#